data_AF-A0A9E6BJK9-F1
#
_entry.id   AF-A0A9E6BJK9-F1
#
_cell.length_a   1.000
_cell.length_b   1.000
_cell.length_c   1.000
_cell.angle_alpha   90.00
_cell.angle_beta   90.00
_cell.angle_gamma   90.00
#
_symmetry.space_group_name_H-M   'P 1'
#
loop_
_entity.id
_entity.type
_entity.pdbx_description
1 polymer ?
#
loop_
_entity_poly.entity_id
_entity_poly.type
_entity_poly.pdbx_seq_one_letter_code
_entity_poly.pdbx_strand_id
1 'polypeptide(L)'
;MSGINAKEFIDELIFCLNEEDVVKAKALLQFASDADVDPDIQRKALIELAKGPEKVIFPLLEYLTKIEISNPKIQESLYELILDKAYGNTDLVIKYITDNEKKARLLFLKAAGELLLTDAAPALQKIIAEDKDKDILVAAISSLGNFRLAESLPIFANMAGKQDKEVKRSAIFAIAETGSNDAVDQLIGFIGEDEETNKFAVDALADIQDLYALDKLTSLLSSNVTIVRDTAIDQLMKLGNKATPILTKAFQNAEADYLVHLVTTLGYIGDPAAVTPILDIVNTQPEDANIRQAAYEAMERIPSPKTAISLVQGLQDPVEAVRMSAARAIDKNLSKALVAGLRNIVREGSSDSQNAVAALIDSEAGNIFNFLVEEESFMELAKTHIIDKADSATRKAFFKQMNSIGQKEFTKNIAEKVSEKEDPQVKAQIFVIDDSKMMLKLYQNKLTALGLKPITFDRPEDAIPEIIQKKPDLVITDLNMPNISGLELTREIRKKYTRQDIPILMITTQSDFVEEKDADIKIDDSVLTKSGINKILHKPFTDEEFQKAINSFLKP
;
A
#
# COMPACT_ATOMS: atom_id res chain seq x y z
N MET A 1 -35.58 -37.10 17.21
CA MET A 1 -36.67 -37.67 18.04
C MET A 1 -38.00 -37.05 17.62
N SER A 2 -39.08 -37.82 17.57
CA SER A 2 -40.40 -37.35 17.11
C SER A 2 -41.04 -36.37 18.09
N GLY A 3 -41.08 -35.10 17.68
CA GLY A 3 -42.13 -34.14 18.02
C GLY A 3 -42.19 -33.69 19.47
N ILE A 4 -41.26 -32.83 19.89
CA ILE A 4 -41.59 -31.86 20.95
C ILE A 4 -42.79 -31.06 20.41
N ASN A 5 -43.94 -31.16 21.08
CA ASN A 5 -45.07 -30.31 20.73
C ASN A 5 -44.67 -28.86 21.05
N ALA A 6 -44.40 -28.08 20.00
CA ALA A 6 -43.91 -26.70 20.08
C ALA A 6 -44.73 -25.85 21.06
N LYS A 7 -46.04 -26.05 21.07
CA LYS A 7 -46.95 -25.30 21.93
C LYS A 7 -46.80 -25.71 23.39
N GLU A 8 -46.83 -27.01 23.68
CA GLU A 8 -46.65 -27.53 25.05
C GLU A 8 -45.28 -27.13 25.63
N PHE A 9 -44.23 -27.17 24.81
CA PHE A 9 -42.90 -26.73 25.22
C PHE A 9 -42.86 -25.25 25.61
N ILE A 10 -43.44 -24.37 24.79
CA ILE A 10 -43.48 -22.93 25.08
C ILE A 10 -44.36 -22.64 26.30
N ASP A 11 -45.54 -23.26 26.38
CA ASP A 11 -46.45 -23.10 27.52
C ASP A 11 -45.78 -23.54 28.83
N GLU A 12 -45.03 -24.65 28.80
CA GLU A 12 -44.28 -25.15 29.95
C GLU A 12 -43.09 -24.24 30.31
N LEU A 13 -42.37 -23.70 29.32
CA LEU A 13 -41.31 -22.73 29.56
C LEU A 13 -41.86 -21.46 30.23
N ILE A 14 -42.98 -20.92 29.74
CA ILE A 14 -43.66 -19.77 30.34
C ILE A 14 -44.06 -20.08 31.79
N PHE A 15 -44.59 -21.29 32.05
CA PHE A 15 -44.91 -21.72 33.40
C PHE A 15 -43.68 -21.72 34.31
N CYS A 16 -42.55 -22.29 33.86
CA CYS A 16 -41.30 -22.26 34.63
C CYS A 16 -40.79 -20.84 34.90
N LEU A 17 -40.96 -19.91 33.96
CA LEU A 17 -40.54 -18.52 34.14
C LEU A 17 -41.40 -17.79 35.19
N ASN A 18 -42.71 -18.05 35.21
CA ASN A 18 -43.64 -17.46 36.17
C ASN A 18 -43.45 -18.03 37.59
N GLU A 19 -43.19 -19.33 37.71
CA GLU A 19 -42.92 -20.01 38.98
C GLU A 19 -41.44 -19.92 39.42
N GLU A 20 -40.60 -19.26 38.61
CA GLU A 20 -39.16 -19.07 38.86
C GLU A 20 -38.36 -20.39 39.01
N ASP A 21 -38.83 -21.47 38.39
CA ASP A 21 -38.18 -22.78 38.41
C ASP A 21 -37.02 -22.85 37.40
N VAL A 22 -35.87 -22.32 37.80
CA VAL A 22 -34.64 -22.29 36.99
C VAL A 22 -34.19 -23.71 36.59
N VAL A 23 -34.35 -24.70 37.48
CA VAL A 23 -33.86 -26.07 37.23
C VAL A 23 -34.65 -26.71 36.11
N LYS A 24 -35.98 -26.63 36.16
CA LYS A 24 -36.85 -27.16 35.13
C LYS A 24 -36.73 -26.39 33.82
N ALA A 25 -36.59 -25.07 33.87
CA ALA A 25 -36.33 -24.25 32.69
C ALA A 25 -35.02 -24.65 31.98
N LYS A 26 -33.92 -24.92 32.72
CA LYS A 26 -32.67 -25.42 32.11
C LYS A 26 -32.88 -26.77 31.42
N ALA A 27 -33.59 -27.69 32.06
CA ALA A 27 -33.89 -28.99 31.47
C ALA A 27 -34.68 -28.85 30.16
N LEU A 28 -35.69 -27.97 30.13
CA LEU A 28 -36.44 -27.67 28.91
C LEU A 28 -35.55 -27.07 27.81
N LEU A 29 -34.73 -26.08 28.15
CA LEU A 29 -33.85 -25.40 27.18
C LEU A 29 -32.76 -26.32 26.61
N GLN A 30 -32.31 -27.33 27.36
CA GLN A 30 -31.39 -28.34 26.84
C GLN A 30 -31.97 -29.02 25.60
N PHE A 31 -33.24 -29.43 25.65
CA PHE A 31 -33.91 -30.06 24.51
C PHE A 31 -34.15 -29.08 23.38
N ALA A 32 -34.47 -27.83 23.71
CA ALA A 32 -34.69 -26.79 22.71
C ALA A 32 -33.42 -26.42 21.93
N SER A 33 -32.24 -26.59 22.52
CA SER A 33 -30.95 -26.26 21.88
C SER A 33 -30.45 -27.31 20.88
N ASP A 34 -31.12 -28.46 20.76
CA ASP A 34 -30.76 -29.53 19.82
C ASP A 34 -30.93 -29.06 18.36
N ALA A 35 -30.02 -29.49 17.48
CA ALA A 35 -30.00 -29.13 16.06
C ALA A 35 -31.24 -29.64 15.30
N ASP A 36 -31.92 -30.67 15.85
CA ASP A 36 -33.14 -31.24 15.30
C ASP A 36 -34.41 -30.43 15.63
N VAL A 37 -34.32 -29.38 16.46
CA VAL A 37 -35.46 -28.52 16.82
C VAL A 37 -35.64 -27.38 15.82
N ASP A 38 -36.89 -27.13 15.44
CA ASP A 38 -37.26 -26.05 14.54
C ASP A 38 -36.77 -24.68 15.07
N PRO A 39 -35.97 -23.93 14.29
CA PRO A 39 -35.46 -22.61 14.68
C PRO A 39 -36.54 -21.61 15.07
N ASP A 40 -37.76 -21.72 14.53
CA ASP A 40 -38.87 -20.84 14.92
C ASP A 40 -39.33 -21.10 16.36
N ILE A 41 -39.23 -22.35 16.84
CA ILE A 41 -39.50 -22.71 18.23
C ILE A 41 -38.40 -22.17 19.13
N GLN A 42 -37.13 -22.33 18.74
CA GLN A 42 -35.99 -21.78 19.48
C GLN A 42 -36.09 -20.26 19.63
N ARG A 43 -36.42 -19.56 18.53
CA ARG A 43 -36.63 -18.10 18.54
C ARG A 43 -37.78 -17.71 19.47
N LYS A 44 -38.91 -18.41 19.42
CA LYS A 44 -40.04 -18.18 20.34
C LYS A 44 -39.64 -18.38 21.80
N ALA A 45 -38.84 -19.40 22.09
CA ALA A 45 -38.33 -19.65 23.43
C ALA A 45 -37.51 -18.46 23.95
N LEU A 46 -36.59 -17.93 23.13
CA LEU A 46 -35.80 -16.75 23.47
C LEU A 46 -36.68 -15.50 23.69
N ILE A 47 -37.73 -15.32 22.89
CA ILE A 47 -38.70 -14.22 23.07
C ILE A 47 -39.45 -14.35 24.42
N GLU A 48 -39.83 -15.56 24.82
CA GLU A 48 -40.46 -15.76 26.13
C GLU A 48 -39.48 -15.57 27.29
N LEU A 49 -38.22 -16.00 27.12
CA LEU A 49 -37.15 -15.68 28.08
C LEU A 49 -36.99 -14.16 28.25
N ALA A 50 -37.10 -13.38 27.18
CA ALA A 50 -37.03 -11.92 27.25
C ALA A 50 -38.08 -11.30 28.19
N LYS A 51 -39.21 -11.97 28.43
CA LYS A 51 -40.30 -11.46 29.28
C LYS A 51 -40.19 -11.90 30.74
N GLY A 52 -39.32 -12.87 31.04
CA GLY A 52 -39.18 -13.44 32.39
C GLY A 52 -38.42 -12.52 33.36
N PRO A 53 -38.51 -12.78 34.67
CA PRO A 53 -37.83 -11.99 35.69
C PRO A 53 -36.31 -12.19 35.64
N GLU A 54 -35.54 -11.12 35.80
CA GLU A 54 -34.08 -11.11 35.65
C GLU A 54 -33.36 -12.19 36.47
N LYS A 55 -33.76 -12.37 37.75
CA LYS A 55 -33.19 -13.39 38.64
C LYS A 55 -33.29 -14.83 38.10
N VAL A 56 -34.24 -15.09 37.19
CA VAL A 56 -34.40 -16.38 36.50
C VAL A 56 -33.67 -16.36 35.17
N ILE A 57 -33.79 -15.28 34.40
CA ILE A 57 -33.26 -15.19 33.04
C ILE A 57 -31.73 -15.24 33.01
N PHE A 58 -31.03 -14.56 33.91
CA PHE A 58 -29.56 -14.57 33.89
C PHE A 58 -28.96 -15.97 34.09
N PRO A 59 -29.37 -16.76 35.10
CA PRO A 59 -28.94 -18.16 35.22
C PRO A 59 -29.27 -19.03 33.99
N LEU A 60 -30.33 -18.71 33.25
CA LEU A 60 -30.70 -19.40 32.02
C LEU A 60 -29.83 -18.94 30.84
N LEU A 61 -29.54 -17.64 30.72
CA LEU A 61 -28.58 -17.11 29.75
C LEU A 61 -27.21 -17.73 29.96
N GLU A 62 -26.72 -17.80 31.20
CA GLU A 62 -25.48 -18.50 31.55
C GLU A 62 -25.50 -19.91 30.98
N TYR A 63 -26.57 -20.66 31.25
CA TYR A 63 -26.72 -22.03 30.78
C TYR A 63 -26.74 -22.14 29.26
N LEU A 64 -27.48 -21.25 28.59
CA LEU A 64 -27.55 -21.19 27.12
C LEU A 64 -26.20 -20.88 26.48
N THR A 65 -25.28 -20.21 27.19
CA THR A 65 -23.91 -20.05 26.69
C THR A 65 -23.11 -21.36 26.74
N LYS A 66 -23.44 -22.30 27.64
CA LYS A 66 -22.71 -23.57 27.82
C LYS A 66 -23.12 -24.65 26.82
N ILE A 67 -24.34 -24.56 26.31
CA ILE A 67 -24.84 -25.51 25.31
C ILE A 67 -24.41 -25.09 23.89
N GLU A 68 -24.30 -26.08 23.01
CA GLU A 68 -23.98 -25.85 21.60
C GLU A 68 -25.25 -25.50 20.85
N ILE A 69 -25.31 -24.29 20.29
CA ILE A 69 -26.43 -23.82 19.45
C ILE A 69 -25.89 -23.74 18.04
N SER A 70 -26.22 -24.71 17.18
CA SER A 70 -25.62 -24.80 15.84
C SER A 70 -26.15 -23.74 14.86
N ASN A 71 -27.34 -23.20 15.09
CA ASN A 71 -27.98 -22.25 14.17
C ASN A 71 -27.46 -20.81 14.39
N PRO A 72 -26.79 -20.18 13.40
CA PRO A 72 -26.22 -18.84 13.54
C PRO A 72 -27.25 -17.75 13.87
N LYS A 73 -28.48 -17.84 13.33
CA LYS A 73 -29.55 -16.86 13.61
C LYS A 73 -30.03 -16.94 15.07
N ILE A 74 -29.94 -18.12 15.67
CA ILE A 74 -30.34 -18.32 17.07
C ILE A 74 -29.21 -17.89 18.00
N GLN A 75 -27.94 -18.09 17.61
CA GLN A 75 -26.80 -17.49 18.31
C GLN A 75 -26.91 -15.95 18.34
N GLU A 76 -27.28 -15.34 17.21
CA GLU A 76 -27.53 -13.90 17.10
C GLU A 76 -28.68 -13.46 18.03
N SER A 77 -29.84 -14.11 17.97
CA SER A 77 -30.97 -13.79 18.86
C SER A 77 -30.66 -14.02 20.35
N LEU A 78 -29.83 -15.02 20.69
CA LEU A 78 -29.36 -15.19 22.07
C LEU A 78 -28.49 -14.01 22.50
N TYR A 79 -27.60 -13.55 21.63
CA TYR A 79 -26.77 -12.39 21.92
C TYR A 79 -27.58 -11.09 22.02
N GLU A 80 -28.60 -10.89 21.18
CA GLU A 80 -29.56 -9.79 21.31
C GLU A 80 -30.27 -9.81 22.66
N LEU A 81 -30.66 -10.99 23.14
CA LEU A 81 -31.25 -11.15 24.47
C LEU A 81 -30.25 -10.84 25.58
N ILE A 82 -28.98 -11.21 25.43
CA ILE A 82 -27.92 -10.81 26.38
C ILE A 82 -27.79 -9.30 26.42
N LEU A 83 -27.80 -8.61 25.27
CA LEU A 83 -27.75 -7.14 25.22
C LEU A 83 -28.96 -6.50 25.92
N ASP A 84 -30.17 -6.97 25.62
CA ASP A 84 -31.41 -6.49 26.26
C ASP A 84 -31.34 -6.60 27.79
N LYS A 85 -30.83 -7.74 28.31
CA LYS A 85 -30.73 -7.96 29.76
C LYS A 85 -29.55 -7.26 30.39
N ALA A 86 -28.43 -7.15 29.69
CA ALA A 86 -27.26 -6.42 30.18
C ALA A 86 -27.53 -4.91 30.30
N TYR A 87 -28.44 -4.36 29.47
CA TYR A 87 -28.82 -2.95 29.53
C TYR A 87 -29.40 -2.59 30.90
N GLY A 88 -28.78 -1.62 31.58
CA GLY A 88 -29.18 -1.17 32.92
C GLY A 88 -28.75 -2.08 34.08
N ASN A 89 -28.04 -3.19 33.81
CA ASN A 89 -27.67 -4.20 34.80
C ASN A 89 -26.14 -4.39 34.93
N THR A 90 -25.39 -3.29 35.07
CA THR A 90 -23.91 -3.30 35.03
C THR A 90 -23.27 -4.20 36.09
N ASP A 91 -23.75 -4.19 37.34
CA ASP A 91 -23.21 -5.04 38.42
C ASP A 91 -23.26 -6.53 38.07
N LEU A 92 -24.31 -6.92 37.35
CA LEU A 92 -24.52 -8.28 36.93
C LEU A 92 -23.61 -8.64 35.76
N VAL A 93 -23.44 -7.73 34.80
CA VAL A 93 -22.45 -7.90 33.73
C VAL A 93 -21.05 -8.06 34.32
N ILE A 94 -20.67 -7.23 35.30
CA ILE A 94 -19.39 -7.33 36.01
C ILE A 94 -19.20 -8.73 36.59
N LYS A 95 -20.19 -9.25 37.32
CA LYS A 95 -20.14 -10.61 37.88
C LYS A 95 -19.92 -11.68 36.80
N TYR A 96 -20.54 -11.54 35.64
CA TYR A 96 -20.46 -12.53 34.56
C TYR A 96 -19.14 -12.47 33.77
N ILE A 97 -18.51 -11.30 33.66
CA ILE A 97 -17.19 -11.18 33.03
C ILE A 97 -16.05 -11.63 33.96
N THR A 98 -16.25 -11.60 35.29
CA THR A 98 -15.24 -12.03 36.28
C THR A 98 -15.31 -13.51 36.61
N ASP A 99 -16.51 -14.02 36.94
CA ASP A 99 -16.68 -15.29 37.66
C ASP A 99 -17.50 -16.31 36.85
N ASN A 100 -17.15 -16.50 35.58
CA ASN A 100 -17.87 -17.42 34.71
C ASN A 100 -16.95 -18.22 33.77
N GLU A 101 -17.53 -19.14 33.02
CA GLU A 101 -16.82 -19.89 32.00
C GLU A 101 -16.49 -19.01 30.78
N LYS A 102 -15.44 -19.37 30.05
CA LYS A 102 -14.89 -18.58 28.94
C LYS A 102 -15.95 -18.06 27.95
N LYS A 103 -16.84 -18.94 27.48
CA LYS A 103 -17.85 -18.57 26.46
C LYS A 103 -18.86 -17.54 26.99
N ALA A 104 -19.30 -17.68 28.24
CA ALA A 104 -20.15 -16.68 28.89
C ALA A 104 -19.39 -15.34 29.02
N ARG A 105 -18.17 -15.39 29.55
CA ARG A 105 -17.33 -14.19 29.73
C ARG A 105 -17.16 -13.43 28.42
N LEU A 106 -16.85 -14.11 27.31
CA LEU A 106 -16.69 -13.48 25.99
C LEU A 106 -17.95 -12.74 25.54
N LEU A 107 -19.14 -13.33 25.69
CA LEU A 107 -20.40 -12.70 25.30
C LEU A 107 -20.71 -11.48 26.17
N PHE A 108 -20.51 -11.57 27.48
CA PHE A 108 -20.75 -10.45 28.40
C PHE A 108 -19.69 -9.35 28.29
N LEU A 109 -18.44 -9.68 27.96
CA LEU A 109 -17.40 -8.68 27.64
C LEU A 109 -17.82 -7.90 26.41
N LYS A 110 -18.22 -8.60 25.34
CA LYS A 110 -18.71 -7.98 24.10
C LYS A 110 -19.92 -7.07 24.38
N ALA A 111 -20.90 -7.55 25.15
CA ALA A 111 -22.06 -6.77 25.54
C ALA A 111 -21.70 -5.52 26.36
N ALA A 112 -20.74 -5.63 27.29
CA ALA A 112 -20.27 -4.48 28.07
C ALA A 112 -19.73 -3.37 27.16
N GLY A 113 -18.94 -3.74 26.15
CA GLY A 113 -18.37 -2.82 25.16
C GLY A 113 -19.41 -2.18 24.24
N GLU A 114 -20.35 -2.97 23.70
CA GLU A 114 -21.39 -2.47 22.78
C GLU A 114 -22.41 -1.57 23.49
N LEU A 115 -22.69 -1.83 24.77
CA LEU A 115 -23.60 -1.03 25.59
C LEU A 115 -22.91 0.14 26.30
N LEU A 116 -21.59 0.33 26.12
CA LEU A 116 -20.80 1.38 26.74
C LEU A 116 -20.96 1.43 28.27
N LEU A 117 -20.90 0.26 28.92
CA LEU A 117 -21.03 0.14 30.38
C LEU A 117 -19.77 0.60 31.11
N THR A 118 -19.50 1.91 31.10
CA THR A 118 -18.27 2.52 31.64
C THR A 118 -18.00 2.18 33.11
N ASP A 119 -19.04 1.94 33.92
CA ASP A 119 -18.90 1.51 35.32
C ASP A 119 -18.21 0.14 35.46
N ALA A 120 -18.16 -0.67 34.39
CA ALA A 120 -17.42 -1.93 34.35
C ALA A 120 -15.90 -1.74 34.08
N ALA A 121 -15.43 -0.51 33.81
CA ALA A 121 -14.03 -0.24 33.49
C ALA A 121 -13.03 -0.78 34.53
N PRO A 122 -13.23 -0.64 35.86
CA PRO A 122 -12.32 -1.21 36.84
C PRO A 122 -12.22 -2.75 36.77
N ALA A 123 -13.34 -3.42 36.48
CA ALA A 123 -13.38 -4.87 36.32
C ALA A 123 -12.65 -5.30 35.03
N LEU A 124 -12.86 -4.58 33.92
CA LEU A 124 -12.15 -4.83 32.66
C LEU A 124 -10.63 -4.60 32.81
N GLN A 125 -10.21 -3.52 33.47
CA GLN A 125 -8.80 -3.25 33.74
C GLN A 125 -8.15 -4.38 34.56
N LYS A 126 -8.86 -4.89 35.57
CA LYS A 126 -8.40 -6.04 36.35
C LYS A 126 -8.26 -7.30 35.49
N ILE A 127 -9.24 -7.59 34.64
CA ILE A 127 -9.18 -8.73 33.70
C ILE A 127 -7.97 -8.60 32.77
N ILE A 128 -7.74 -7.41 32.20
CA ILE A 128 -6.60 -7.15 31.30
C ILE A 128 -5.25 -7.36 32.02
N ALA A 129 -5.17 -7.01 33.31
CA ALA A 129 -3.95 -7.13 34.10
C ALA A 129 -3.65 -8.57 34.59
N GLU A 130 -4.68 -9.36 34.88
CA GLU A 130 -4.54 -10.64 35.59
C GLU A 130 -4.85 -11.89 34.75
N ASP A 131 -5.69 -11.79 33.72
CA ASP A 131 -6.10 -12.94 32.93
C ASP A 131 -4.98 -13.45 32.01
N LYS A 132 -5.03 -14.74 31.67
CA LYS A 132 -4.04 -15.44 30.84
C LYS A 132 -4.63 -15.96 29.53
N ASP A 133 -5.96 -16.01 29.41
CA ASP A 133 -6.62 -16.44 28.19
C ASP A 133 -6.63 -15.30 27.18
N LYS A 134 -5.97 -15.50 26.04
CA LYS A 134 -5.82 -14.45 25.02
C LYS A 134 -7.15 -13.94 24.48
N ASP A 135 -8.17 -14.80 24.34
CA ASP A 135 -9.45 -14.39 23.75
C ASP A 135 -10.22 -13.50 24.73
N ILE A 136 -10.11 -13.81 26.02
CA ILE A 136 -10.63 -12.97 27.11
C ILE A 136 -9.92 -11.63 27.15
N LEU A 137 -8.59 -11.61 27.05
CA LEU A 137 -7.81 -10.37 27.03
C LEU A 137 -8.21 -9.49 25.83
N VAL A 138 -8.28 -10.06 24.62
CA VAL A 138 -8.69 -9.34 23.41
C VAL A 138 -10.11 -8.77 23.55
N ALA A 139 -11.06 -9.57 24.05
CA ALA A 139 -12.42 -9.10 24.28
C ALA A 139 -12.48 -7.98 25.33
N ALA A 140 -11.74 -8.11 26.43
CA ALA A 140 -11.71 -7.09 27.48
C ALA A 140 -11.05 -5.78 27.02
N ILE A 141 -9.95 -5.86 26.27
CA ILE A 141 -9.27 -4.70 25.67
C ILE A 141 -10.20 -3.99 24.69
N SER A 142 -10.84 -4.73 23.78
CA SER A 142 -11.77 -4.16 22.80
C SER A 142 -12.94 -3.46 23.48
N SER A 143 -13.55 -4.10 24.48
CA SER A 143 -14.67 -3.51 25.23
C SER A 143 -14.28 -2.27 26.01
N LEU A 144 -13.10 -2.26 26.65
CA LEU A 144 -12.59 -1.07 27.34
C LEU A 144 -12.23 0.04 26.35
N GLY A 145 -11.71 -0.31 25.16
CA GLY A 145 -11.42 0.61 24.07
C GLY A 145 -12.69 1.36 23.60
N ASN A 146 -13.81 0.64 23.45
CA ASN A 146 -15.11 1.24 23.10
C ASN A 146 -15.56 2.32 24.09
N PHE A 147 -15.10 2.29 25.34
CA PHE A 147 -15.44 3.31 26.34
C PHE A 147 -14.73 4.65 26.09
N ARG A 148 -13.66 4.65 25.28
CA ARG A 148 -12.89 5.84 24.89
C ARG A 148 -12.34 6.64 26.07
N LEU A 149 -11.91 5.93 27.11
CA LEU A 149 -11.37 6.50 28.34
C LEU A 149 -9.86 6.78 28.19
N ALA A 150 -9.47 8.06 28.19
CA ALA A 150 -8.07 8.47 28.04
C ALA A 150 -7.17 7.91 29.15
N GLU A 151 -7.70 7.75 30.37
CA GLU A 151 -6.99 7.12 31.49
C GLU A 151 -6.65 5.64 31.27
N SER A 152 -7.23 4.99 30.26
CA SER A 152 -6.93 3.60 29.89
C SER A 152 -5.75 3.46 28.91
N LEU A 153 -5.22 4.57 28.39
CA LEU A 153 -4.06 4.54 27.48
C LEU A 153 -2.84 3.79 28.04
N PRO A 154 -2.44 3.93 29.32
CA PRO A 154 -1.30 3.21 29.86
C PRO A 154 -1.47 1.69 29.89
N ILE A 155 -2.69 1.20 30.14
CA ILE A 155 -2.94 -0.25 30.14
C ILE A 155 -2.92 -0.81 28.72
N PHE A 156 -3.45 -0.09 27.75
CA PHE A 156 -3.34 -0.48 26.34
C PHE A 156 -1.88 -0.44 25.85
N ALA A 157 -1.09 0.56 26.26
CA ALA A 157 0.34 0.65 25.93
C ALA A 157 1.10 -0.62 26.35
N ASN A 158 0.87 -1.06 27.59
CA ASN A 158 1.50 -2.25 28.14
C ASN A 158 1.09 -3.52 27.36
N MET A 159 -0.18 -3.60 26.94
CA MET A 159 -0.68 -4.74 26.19
C MET A 159 -0.20 -4.76 24.73
N ALA A 160 0.01 -3.60 24.11
CA ALA A 160 0.61 -3.48 22.78
C ALA A 160 2.06 -4.02 22.74
N GLY A 161 2.80 -3.90 23.85
CA GLY A 161 4.16 -4.46 23.97
C GLY A 161 4.24 -5.98 24.21
N LYS A 162 3.12 -6.72 24.20
CA LYS A 162 3.12 -8.18 24.40
C LYS A 162 3.49 -8.93 23.12
N GLN A 163 3.94 -10.19 23.29
CA GLN A 163 4.31 -11.05 22.16
C GLN A 163 3.13 -11.60 21.36
N ASP A 164 1.94 -11.72 21.97
CA ASP A 164 0.77 -12.26 21.29
C ASP A 164 0.20 -11.23 20.29
N LYS A 165 0.13 -11.64 19.03
CA LYS A 165 -0.32 -10.83 17.89
C LYS A 165 -1.73 -10.27 18.05
N GLU A 166 -2.68 -11.07 18.51
CA GLU A 166 -4.08 -10.66 18.60
C GLU A 166 -4.28 -9.67 19.74
N VAL A 167 -3.61 -9.92 20.87
CA VAL A 167 -3.58 -9.00 22.02
C VAL A 167 -2.94 -7.67 21.63
N LYS A 168 -1.77 -7.72 20.97
CA LYS A 168 -1.07 -6.54 20.47
C LYS A 168 -1.96 -5.71 19.55
N ARG A 169 -2.57 -6.35 18.54
CA ARG A 169 -3.49 -5.70 17.61
C ARG A 169 -4.65 -5.05 18.37
N SER A 170 -5.34 -5.81 19.22
CA SER A 170 -6.49 -5.29 19.98
C SER A 170 -6.11 -4.06 20.82
N ALA A 171 -4.93 -4.07 21.44
CA ALA A 171 -4.44 -2.96 22.26
C ALA A 171 -4.14 -1.71 21.42
N ILE A 172 -3.49 -1.87 20.26
CA ILE A 172 -3.19 -0.75 19.35
C ILE A 172 -4.49 -0.09 18.83
N PHE A 173 -5.49 -0.89 18.44
CA PHE A 173 -6.78 -0.33 18.00
C PHE A 173 -7.60 0.26 19.16
N ALA A 174 -7.48 -0.28 20.38
CA ALA A 174 -8.10 0.34 21.56
C ALA A 174 -7.48 1.71 21.92
N ILE A 175 -6.19 1.92 21.63
CA ILE A 175 -5.55 3.25 21.71
C ILE A 175 -6.20 4.19 20.69
N ALA A 176 -6.34 3.77 19.44
CA ALA A 176 -6.98 4.61 18.41
C ALA A 176 -8.42 4.99 18.75
N GLU A 177 -9.22 4.07 19.33
CA GLU A 177 -10.60 4.35 19.73
C GLU A 177 -10.72 5.49 20.76
N THR A 178 -9.68 5.78 21.55
CA THR A 178 -9.75 6.93 22.49
C THR A 178 -9.73 8.28 21.77
N GLY A 179 -9.20 8.34 20.54
CA GLY A 179 -9.26 9.52 19.66
C GLY A 179 -8.61 10.79 20.21
N SER A 180 -7.66 10.67 21.14
CA SER A 180 -6.94 11.81 21.72
C SER A 180 -5.60 12.05 21.02
N ASN A 181 -5.07 13.28 21.11
CA ASN A 181 -3.72 13.56 20.61
C ASN A 181 -2.66 12.70 21.31
N ASP A 182 -2.83 12.41 22.61
CA ASP A 182 -1.94 11.50 23.35
C ASP A 182 -1.98 10.09 22.77
N ALA A 183 -3.14 9.63 22.30
CA ALA A 183 -3.28 8.34 21.62
C ALA A 183 -2.55 8.33 20.27
N VAL A 184 -2.69 9.41 19.49
CA VAL A 184 -1.94 9.60 18.23
C VAL A 184 -0.43 9.56 18.49
N ASP A 185 0.06 10.30 19.48
CA ASP A 185 1.48 10.35 19.83
C ASP A 185 1.98 8.98 20.31
N GLN A 186 1.15 8.25 21.06
CA GLN A 186 1.46 6.89 21.49
C GLN A 186 1.52 5.89 20.33
N LEU A 187 0.62 6.00 19.35
CA LEU A 187 0.67 5.19 18.11
C LEU A 187 1.95 5.46 17.31
N ILE A 188 2.33 6.72 17.18
CA ILE A 188 3.61 7.10 16.56
C ILE A 188 4.81 6.52 17.31
N GLY A 189 4.73 6.43 18.65
CA GLY A 189 5.76 5.81 19.48
C GLY A 189 6.03 4.33 19.18
N PHE A 190 5.06 3.60 18.59
CA PHE A 190 5.25 2.19 18.18
C PHE A 190 5.91 2.03 16.80
N ILE A 191 6.04 3.12 16.04
CA ILE A 191 6.67 3.08 14.72
C ILE A 191 8.18 2.85 14.88
N GLY A 192 8.70 1.82 14.22
CA GLY A 192 10.10 1.42 14.25
C GLY A 192 10.40 0.16 15.06
N GLU A 193 9.39 -0.48 15.67
CA GLU A 193 9.58 -1.72 16.44
C GLU A 193 9.79 -2.94 15.53
N ASP A 194 8.70 -3.52 15.03
CA ASP A 194 8.68 -4.67 14.13
C ASP A 194 7.66 -4.45 13.02
N GLU A 195 7.78 -5.20 11.92
CA GLU A 195 6.95 -5.02 10.71
C GLU A 195 5.44 -5.10 11.00
N GLU A 196 5.04 -5.98 11.92
CA GLU A 196 3.64 -6.19 12.27
C GLU A 196 3.11 -5.04 13.12
N THR A 197 3.87 -4.63 14.14
CA THR A 197 3.53 -3.48 15.00
C THR A 197 3.43 -2.20 14.19
N ASN A 198 4.37 -1.98 13.26
CA ASN A 198 4.37 -0.85 12.35
C ASN A 198 3.06 -0.78 11.56
N LYS A 199 2.66 -1.90 10.96
CA LYS A 199 1.43 -1.96 10.17
C LYS A 199 0.19 -1.65 11.02
N PHE A 200 0.08 -2.25 12.20
CA PHE A 200 -1.05 -1.99 13.10
C PHE A 200 -1.11 -0.53 13.56
N ALA A 201 0.02 0.07 13.90
CA ALA A 201 0.08 1.46 14.34
C ALA A 201 -0.34 2.44 13.22
N VAL A 202 0.12 2.21 11.98
CA VAL A 202 -0.28 3.04 10.82
C VAL A 202 -1.76 2.86 10.48
N ASP A 203 -2.27 1.62 10.47
CA ASP A 203 -3.68 1.34 10.23
C ASP A 203 -4.57 2.00 11.30
N ALA A 204 -4.19 1.87 12.58
CA ALA A 204 -4.93 2.45 13.69
C ALA A 204 -4.88 3.99 13.69
N LEU A 205 -3.74 4.59 13.29
CA LEU A 205 -3.62 6.04 13.12
C LEU A 205 -4.56 6.55 12.03
N ALA A 206 -4.70 5.80 10.92
CA ALA A 206 -5.60 6.14 9.83
C ALA A 206 -7.08 6.07 10.25
N ASP A 207 -7.46 5.15 11.13
CA ASP A 207 -8.84 4.98 11.62
C ASP A 207 -9.34 6.18 12.45
N ILE A 208 -8.45 6.94 13.09
CA ILE A 208 -8.81 8.13 13.90
C ILE A 208 -9.42 9.24 13.02
N GLN A 209 -8.92 9.42 11.79
CA GLN A 209 -9.42 10.36 10.76
C GLN A 209 -9.57 11.84 11.18
N ASP A 210 -8.99 12.26 12.31
CA ASP A 210 -8.91 13.68 12.67
C ASP A 210 -7.73 14.39 11.99
N LEU A 211 -7.70 15.72 12.04
CA LEU A 211 -6.66 16.51 11.37
C LEU A 211 -5.25 16.28 11.94
N TYR A 212 -5.12 15.99 13.24
CA TYR A 212 -3.83 15.74 13.88
C TYR A 212 -3.29 14.37 13.48
N ALA A 213 -4.12 13.34 13.53
CA ALA A 213 -3.80 11.99 13.08
C ALA A 213 -3.45 11.96 11.59
N LEU A 214 -4.22 12.67 10.74
CA LEU A 214 -3.94 12.76 9.30
C LEU A 214 -2.62 13.51 9.00
N ASP A 215 -2.29 14.55 9.77
CA ASP A 215 -1.00 15.25 9.67
C ASP A 215 0.16 14.31 10.01
N LYS A 216 0.04 13.55 11.10
CA LYS A 216 1.02 12.52 11.47
C LYS A 216 1.12 11.40 10.43
N LEU A 217 0.00 10.86 9.96
CA LEU A 217 -0.04 9.84 8.91
C LEU A 217 0.65 10.34 7.63
N THR A 218 0.39 11.59 7.25
CA THR A 218 1.03 12.23 6.09
C THR A 218 2.54 12.34 6.29
N SER A 219 3.01 12.69 7.49
CA SER A 219 4.44 12.76 7.81
C SER A 219 5.15 11.40 7.71
N LEU A 220 4.44 10.27 7.82
CA LEU A 220 5.03 8.95 7.67
C LEU A 220 5.48 8.63 6.24
N LEU A 221 5.09 9.45 5.25
CA LEU A 221 5.58 9.32 3.88
C LEU A 221 7.08 9.61 3.76
N SER A 222 7.68 10.32 4.72
CA SER A 222 9.14 10.49 4.81
C SER A 222 9.85 9.39 5.62
N SER A 223 9.12 8.37 6.08
CA SER A 223 9.73 7.26 6.83
C SER A 223 10.78 6.52 6.00
N ASN A 224 11.92 6.21 6.63
CA ASN A 224 12.93 5.33 6.06
C ASN A 224 12.54 3.84 6.12
N VAL A 225 11.47 3.49 6.84
CA VAL A 225 10.94 2.14 6.92
C VAL A 225 9.89 1.95 5.83
N THR A 226 10.23 1.15 4.81
CA THR A 226 9.37 0.93 3.62
C THR A 226 7.95 0.49 3.99
N ILE A 227 7.78 -0.48 4.89
CA ILE A 227 6.43 -0.95 5.29
C ILE A 227 5.59 0.17 5.91
N VAL A 228 6.19 1.09 6.67
CA VAL A 228 5.50 2.23 7.30
C VAL A 228 5.03 3.20 6.23
N ARG A 229 5.94 3.57 5.33
CA ARG A 229 5.67 4.49 4.22
C ARG A 229 4.61 3.94 3.27
N ASP A 230 4.74 2.69 2.84
CA ASP A 230 3.81 2.03 1.92
C ASP A 230 2.42 1.88 2.55
N THR A 231 2.35 1.49 3.83
CA THR A 231 1.06 1.42 4.54
C THR A 231 0.42 2.80 4.67
N ALA A 232 1.20 3.85 4.93
CA ALA A 232 0.68 5.22 5.00
C ALA A 232 0.15 5.70 3.64
N ILE A 233 0.86 5.41 2.55
CA ILE A 233 0.41 5.68 1.18
C ILE A 233 -0.92 4.96 0.90
N ASP A 234 -1.00 3.66 1.21
CA ASP A 234 -2.22 2.85 1.04
C ASP A 234 -3.41 3.44 1.81
N GLN A 235 -3.19 3.88 3.06
CA GLN A 235 -4.25 4.48 3.88
C GLN A 235 -4.70 5.84 3.35
N LEU A 236 -3.78 6.70 2.92
CA LEU A 236 -4.12 7.99 2.30
C LEU A 236 -4.83 7.80 0.95
N MET A 237 -4.47 6.77 0.18
CA MET A 237 -5.17 6.38 -1.04
C MET A 237 -6.59 5.90 -0.77
N LYS A 238 -6.81 5.07 0.28
CA LYS A 238 -8.16 4.64 0.69
C LYS A 238 -9.04 5.82 1.12
N LEU A 239 -8.44 6.85 1.73
CA LEU A 239 -9.13 8.09 2.09
C LEU A 239 -9.54 8.92 0.85
N GLY A 240 -8.82 8.76 -0.27
CA GLY A 240 -9.12 9.36 -1.56
C GLY A 240 -8.98 10.89 -1.53
N ASN A 241 -9.88 11.60 -2.22
CA ASN A 241 -9.84 13.07 -2.37
C ASN A 241 -9.84 13.83 -1.02
N LYS A 242 -10.30 13.20 0.07
CA LYS A 242 -10.24 13.80 1.41
C LYS A 242 -8.79 13.96 1.91
N ALA A 243 -7.82 13.21 1.38
CA ALA A 243 -6.41 13.34 1.70
C ALA A 243 -5.72 14.50 0.94
N THR A 244 -6.27 14.96 -0.19
CA THR A 244 -5.65 15.99 -1.04
C THR A 244 -5.28 17.28 -0.28
N PRO A 245 -6.14 17.85 0.59
CA PRO A 245 -5.80 19.09 1.29
C PRO A 245 -4.62 18.93 2.27
N ILE A 246 -4.51 17.80 2.97
CA ILE A 246 -3.41 17.59 3.94
C ILE A 246 -2.08 17.30 3.21
N LEU A 247 -2.13 16.51 2.13
CA LEU A 247 -0.98 16.22 1.28
C LEU A 247 -0.41 17.48 0.61
N THR A 248 -1.28 18.33 0.05
CA THR A 248 -0.85 19.58 -0.60
C THR A 248 -0.37 20.62 0.40
N LYS A 249 -0.94 20.66 1.61
CA LYS A 249 -0.42 21.48 2.70
C LYS A 249 0.99 21.04 3.11
N ALA A 250 1.27 19.74 3.11
CA ALA A 250 2.58 19.19 3.48
C ALA A 250 3.71 19.54 2.50
N PHE A 251 3.42 20.11 1.32
CA PHE A 251 4.45 20.64 0.42
C PHE A 251 5.29 21.76 1.05
N GLN A 252 4.73 22.50 2.01
CA GLN A 252 5.41 23.60 2.67
C GLN A 252 6.61 23.09 3.50
N ASN A 253 7.82 23.48 3.11
CA ASN A 253 9.08 23.09 3.76
C ASN A 253 9.40 21.58 3.69
N ALA A 254 8.78 20.82 2.79
CA ALA A 254 9.14 19.43 2.58
C ALA A 254 10.50 19.34 1.84
N GLU A 255 11.33 18.41 2.30
CA GLU A 255 12.57 18.03 1.62
C GLU A 255 12.26 17.23 0.33
N ALA A 256 13.25 17.07 -0.53
CA ALA A 256 13.06 16.56 -1.89
C ALA A 256 12.42 15.16 -1.94
N ASP A 257 12.93 14.20 -1.17
CA ASP A 257 12.40 12.84 -1.14
C ASP A 257 10.95 12.79 -0.63
N TYR A 258 10.64 13.60 0.39
CA TYR A 258 9.29 13.70 0.91
C TYR A 258 8.33 14.33 -0.11
N LEU A 259 8.76 15.36 -0.86
CA LEU A 259 7.99 15.93 -1.96
C LEU A 259 7.67 14.90 -3.04
N VAL A 260 8.64 14.07 -3.42
CA VAL A 260 8.43 12.98 -4.40
C VAL A 260 7.32 12.04 -3.92
N HIS A 261 7.36 11.60 -2.65
CA HIS A 261 6.33 10.72 -2.09
C HIS A 261 4.95 11.39 -2.01
N LEU A 262 4.87 12.67 -1.62
CA LEU A 262 3.61 13.42 -1.58
C LEU A 262 3.00 13.58 -2.98
N VAL A 263 3.80 13.98 -3.98
CA VAL A 263 3.35 14.15 -5.37
C VAL A 263 2.92 12.82 -5.98
N THR A 264 3.68 11.75 -5.74
CA THR A 264 3.35 10.41 -6.20
C THR A 264 2.03 9.92 -5.62
N THR A 265 1.83 10.12 -4.32
CA THR A 265 0.57 9.75 -3.61
C THR A 265 -0.62 10.53 -4.18
N LEU A 266 -0.48 11.83 -4.42
CA LEU A 266 -1.51 12.65 -5.07
C LEU A 266 -1.83 12.15 -6.49
N GLY A 267 -0.81 11.73 -7.24
CA GLY A 267 -0.97 11.08 -8.54
C GLY A 267 -1.80 9.80 -8.47
N TYR A 268 -1.59 8.96 -7.45
CA TYR A 268 -2.38 7.75 -7.23
C TYR A 268 -3.81 8.02 -6.78
N ILE A 269 -4.02 9.05 -5.96
CA ILE A 269 -5.37 9.50 -5.55
C ILE A 269 -6.17 10.00 -6.77
N GLY A 270 -5.52 10.73 -7.68
CA GLY A 270 -6.14 11.16 -8.93
C GLY A 270 -7.04 12.40 -8.82
N ASP A 271 -6.97 13.15 -7.72
CA ASP A 271 -7.84 14.32 -7.48
C ASP A 271 -7.39 15.55 -8.31
N PRO A 272 -8.24 16.10 -9.19
CA PRO A 272 -7.92 17.31 -9.97
C PRO A 272 -7.54 18.53 -9.13
N ALA A 273 -7.92 18.59 -7.84
CA ALA A 273 -7.52 19.67 -6.94
C ALA A 273 -5.99 19.72 -6.71
N ALA A 274 -5.29 18.60 -6.93
CA ALA A 274 -3.83 18.52 -6.80
C ALA A 274 -3.07 19.15 -7.98
N VAL A 275 -3.73 19.42 -9.13
CA VAL A 275 -3.04 19.86 -10.36
C VAL A 275 -2.30 21.18 -10.17
N THR A 276 -2.95 22.20 -9.57
CA THR A 276 -2.30 23.50 -9.36
C THR A 276 -1.12 23.39 -8.40
N PRO A 277 -1.26 22.77 -7.20
CA PRO A 277 -0.11 22.54 -6.32
C PRO A 277 1.05 21.79 -6.98
N ILE A 278 0.79 20.76 -7.79
CA ILE A 278 1.84 20.01 -8.48
C ILE A 278 2.56 20.89 -9.52
N LEU A 279 1.82 21.73 -10.27
CA LEU A 279 2.43 22.69 -11.20
C LEU A 279 3.30 23.72 -10.48
N ASP A 280 2.88 24.19 -9.30
CA ASP A 280 3.65 25.12 -8.49
C ASP A 280 4.98 24.50 -8.03
N ILE A 281 4.98 23.20 -7.70
CA ILE A 281 6.20 22.46 -7.34
C ILE A 281 7.19 22.40 -8.50
N VAL A 282 6.74 22.08 -9.72
CA VAL A 282 7.62 22.07 -10.91
C VAL A 282 8.29 23.42 -11.13
N ASN A 283 7.59 24.52 -10.85
CA ASN A 283 8.12 25.87 -11.02
C ASN A 283 9.04 26.33 -9.88
N THR A 284 8.81 25.85 -8.66
CA THR A 284 9.54 26.25 -7.45
C THR A 284 10.75 25.38 -7.15
N GLN A 285 10.79 24.16 -7.69
CA GLN A 285 11.90 23.20 -7.56
C GLN A 285 12.47 22.83 -8.95
N PRO A 286 12.94 23.81 -9.76
CA PRO A 286 13.30 23.56 -11.15
C PRO A 286 14.56 22.70 -11.31
N GLU A 287 15.43 22.59 -10.30
CA GLU A 287 16.70 21.87 -10.39
C GLU A 287 16.55 20.36 -10.15
N ASP A 288 15.60 19.94 -9.31
CA ASP A 288 15.46 18.54 -8.91
C ASP A 288 14.70 17.70 -9.95
N ALA A 289 15.42 16.84 -10.65
CA ALA A 289 14.86 16.00 -11.70
C ALA A 289 13.88 14.94 -11.17
N ASN A 290 14.06 14.44 -9.95
CA ASN A 290 13.20 13.43 -9.36
C ASN A 290 11.81 14.03 -9.05
N ILE A 291 11.80 15.27 -8.54
CA ILE A 291 10.55 16.03 -8.32
C ILE A 291 9.84 16.29 -9.65
N ARG A 292 10.56 16.77 -10.68
CA ARG A 292 9.95 17.04 -12.01
C ARG A 292 9.40 15.76 -12.64
N GLN A 293 10.13 14.65 -12.54
CA GLN A 293 9.67 13.34 -13.02
C GLN A 293 8.39 12.91 -12.31
N ALA A 294 8.37 12.93 -10.98
CA ALA A 294 7.20 12.56 -10.18
C ALA A 294 5.99 13.44 -10.51
N ALA A 295 6.19 14.74 -10.73
CA ALA A 295 5.14 15.66 -11.13
C ALA A 295 4.51 15.28 -12.48
N TYR A 296 5.32 14.96 -13.50
CA TYR A 296 4.79 14.53 -14.79
C TYR A 296 4.11 13.16 -14.73
N GLU A 297 4.61 12.24 -13.92
CA GLU A 297 3.94 10.97 -13.66
C GLU A 297 2.60 11.13 -12.93
N ALA A 298 2.49 12.10 -12.01
CA ALA A 298 1.23 12.46 -11.38
C ALA A 298 0.27 13.10 -12.40
N MET A 299 0.76 13.99 -13.26
CA MET A 299 -0.04 14.59 -14.35
C MET A 299 -0.47 13.56 -15.42
N GLU A 300 0.28 12.47 -15.62
CA GLU A 300 -0.17 11.33 -16.43
C GLU A 300 -1.47 10.75 -15.85
N ARG A 301 -1.56 10.63 -14.52
CA ARG A 301 -2.70 10.04 -13.81
C ARG A 301 -3.84 11.04 -13.56
N ILE A 302 -3.57 12.34 -13.58
CA ILE A 302 -4.54 13.42 -13.33
C ILE A 302 -4.74 14.27 -14.61
N PRO A 303 -5.71 13.91 -15.48
CA PRO A 303 -5.97 14.65 -16.72
C PRO A 303 -6.40 16.09 -16.43
N SER A 304 -5.70 17.07 -17.02
CA SER A 304 -6.12 18.47 -16.91
C SER A 304 -5.60 19.31 -18.08
N PRO A 305 -6.44 20.13 -18.75
CA PRO A 305 -5.98 21.04 -19.79
C PRO A 305 -4.95 22.07 -19.29
N LYS A 306 -4.92 22.35 -17.98
CA LYS A 306 -3.97 23.30 -17.37
C LYS A 306 -2.51 22.82 -17.44
N THR A 307 -2.28 21.52 -17.56
CA THR A 307 -0.93 20.96 -17.60
C THR A 307 -0.29 21.03 -18.98
N ALA A 308 -1.07 21.36 -20.03
CA ALA A 308 -0.61 21.25 -21.42
C ALA A 308 0.71 21.99 -21.70
N ILE A 309 0.87 23.22 -21.19
CA ILE A 309 2.10 24.01 -21.40
C ILE A 309 3.28 23.36 -20.68
N SER A 310 3.10 23.00 -19.41
CA SER A 310 4.16 22.40 -18.58
C SER A 310 4.59 21.03 -19.11
N LEU A 311 3.65 20.23 -19.61
CA LEU A 311 3.95 18.94 -20.25
C LEU A 311 4.79 19.11 -21.53
N VAL A 312 4.43 20.06 -22.39
CA VAL A 312 5.21 20.36 -23.61
C VAL A 312 6.61 20.84 -23.26
N GLN A 313 6.76 21.69 -22.24
CA GLN A 313 8.07 22.09 -21.72
C GLN A 313 8.87 20.91 -21.17
N GLY A 314 8.22 19.94 -20.53
CA GLY A 314 8.84 18.73 -20.00
C GLY A 314 9.52 17.86 -21.07
N LEU A 315 9.09 17.94 -22.34
CA LEU A 315 9.77 17.26 -23.44
C LEU A 315 11.13 17.88 -23.81
N GLN A 316 11.41 19.08 -23.33
CA GLN A 316 12.68 19.78 -23.51
C GLN A 316 13.56 19.71 -22.24
N ASP A 317 13.15 18.92 -21.23
CA ASP A 317 13.92 18.74 -20.01
C ASP A 317 15.31 18.17 -20.31
N PRO A 318 16.40 18.63 -19.65
CA PRO A 318 17.73 18.07 -19.85
C PRO A 318 17.81 16.58 -19.49
N VAL A 319 17.01 16.11 -18.54
CA VAL A 319 17.03 14.72 -18.05
C VAL A 319 16.07 13.86 -18.86
N GLU A 320 16.61 12.77 -19.42
CA GLU A 320 15.86 11.85 -20.29
C GLU A 320 14.64 11.22 -19.61
N ALA A 321 14.78 10.77 -18.35
CA ALA A 321 13.67 10.18 -17.61
C ALA A 321 12.50 11.17 -17.44
N VAL A 322 12.79 12.46 -17.19
CA VAL A 322 11.77 13.51 -17.08
C VAL A 322 11.06 13.72 -18.41
N ARG A 323 11.79 13.76 -19.54
CA ARG A 323 11.20 13.84 -20.89
C ARG A 323 10.28 12.65 -21.18
N MET A 324 10.69 11.43 -20.80
CA MET A 324 9.88 10.23 -20.99
C MET A 324 8.58 10.26 -20.16
N SER A 325 8.62 10.74 -18.92
CA SER A 325 7.41 10.93 -18.10
C SER A 325 6.47 11.97 -18.72
N ALA A 326 7.02 13.10 -19.21
CA ALA A 326 6.24 14.10 -19.93
C ALA A 326 5.61 13.53 -21.20
N ALA A 327 6.36 12.76 -21.99
CA ALA A 327 5.87 12.09 -23.20
C ALA A 327 4.68 11.17 -22.93
N ARG A 328 4.76 10.31 -21.89
CA ARG A 328 3.64 9.44 -21.49
C ARG A 328 2.44 10.23 -21.02
N ALA A 329 2.65 11.26 -20.20
CA ALA A 329 1.59 12.10 -19.70
C ALA A 329 0.85 12.82 -20.85
N ILE A 330 1.57 13.29 -21.88
CA ILE A 330 0.99 13.87 -23.09
C ILE A 330 0.17 12.84 -23.86
N ASP A 331 0.73 11.66 -24.10
CA ASP A 331 0.10 10.62 -24.90
C ASP A 331 -1.22 10.12 -24.30
N LYS A 332 -1.27 10.06 -22.97
CA LYS A 332 -2.47 9.66 -22.22
C LYS A 332 -3.50 10.77 -22.11
N ASN A 333 -3.08 12.04 -22.13
CA ASN A 333 -3.92 13.21 -21.88
C ASN A 333 -4.02 14.17 -23.07
N LEU A 334 -4.03 13.62 -24.29
CA LEU A 334 -4.01 14.39 -25.54
C LEU A 334 -5.08 15.50 -25.59
N SER A 335 -4.64 16.68 -26.03
CA SER A 335 -5.51 17.83 -26.25
C SER A 335 -5.03 18.63 -27.47
N LYS A 336 -5.89 19.48 -28.02
CA LYS A 336 -5.53 20.36 -29.15
C LYS A 336 -4.32 21.25 -28.81
N ALA A 337 -4.21 21.71 -27.56
CA ALA A 337 -3.10 22.52 -27.09
C ALA A 337 -1.78 21.72 -27.08
N LEU A 338 -1.81 20.48 -26.59
CA LEU A 338 -0.65 19.58 -26.59
C LEU A 338 -0.16 19.27 -28.01
N VAL A 339 -1.09 18.93 -28.92
CA VAL A 339 -0.76 18.66 -30.32
C VAL A 339 -0.14 19.89 -30.99
N ALA A 340 -0.70 21.08 -30.76
CA ALA A 340 -0.15 22.31 -31.33
C ALA A 340 1.25 22.63 -30.79
N GLY A 341 1.47 22.49 -29.47
CA GLY A 341 2.78 22.69 -28.85
C GLY A 341 3.83 21.71 -29.39
N LEU A 342 3.48 20.44 -29.51
CA LEU A 342 4.34 19.42 -30.08
C LEU A 342 4.70 19.67 -31.55
N ARG A 343 3.73 20.08 -32.37
CA ARG A 343 4.00 20.44 -33.78
C ARG A 343 5.02 21.58 -33.86
N ASN A 344 4.96 22.55 -32.95
CA ASN A 344 5.96 23.62 -32.91
C ASN A 344 7.35 23.07 -32.57
N ILE A 345 7.48 22.27 -31.50
CA ILE A 345 8.75 21.65 -31.11
C ILE A 345 9.34 20.87 -32.27
N VAL A 346 8.53 20.04 -32.93
CA VAL A 346 9.02 19.14 -33.98
C VAL A 346 9.39 19.89 -35.26
N ARG A 347 8.75 21.02 -35.56
CA ARG A 347 9.08 21.87 -36.72
C ARG A 347 10.37 22.66 -36.55
N GLU A 348 10.80 22.94 -35.32
CA GLU A 348 12.05 23.66 -35.07
C GLU A 348 13.27 22.86 -35.53
N GLY A 349 13.22 21.53 -35.50
CA GLY A 349 14.31 20.65 -35.94
C GLY A 349 15.59 20.80 -35.12
N SER A 350 15.49 21.34 -33.91
CA SER A 350 16.60 21.57 -32.98
C SER A 350 17.06 20.27 -32.31
N SER A 351 18.13 20.35 -31.52
CA SER A 351 18.53 19.24 -30.64
C SER A 351 17.41 18.88 -29.65
N ASP A 352 16.64 19.87 -29.21
CA ASP A 352 15.50 19.63 -28.31
C ASP A 352 14.37 18.91 -29.04
N SER A 353 14.15 19.21 -30.33
CA SER A 353 13.20 18.46 -31.17
C SER A 353 13.61 16.99 -31.31
N GLN A 354 14.91 16.71 -31.49
CA GLN A 354 15.43 15.33 -31.53
C GLN A 354 15.19 14.61 -30.20
N ASN A 355 15.52 15.26 -29.08
CA ASN A 355 15.34 14.71 -27.73
C ASN A 355 13.87 14.47 -27.39
N ALA A 356 12.97 15.37 -27.79
CA ALA A 356 11.53 15.23 -27.61
C ALA A 356 10.97 14.05 -28.43
N VAL A 357 11.35 13.93 -29.71
CA VAL A 357 10.90 12.81 -30.55
C VAL A 357 11.46 11.48 -30.05
N ALA A 358 12.72 11.44 -29.61
CA ALA A 358 13.30 10.27 -28.97
C ALA A 358 12.48 9.86 -27.74
N ALA A 359 12.17 10.80 -26.84
CA ALA A 359 11.37 10.52 -25.65
C ALA A 359 9.96 9.99 -25.99
N LEU A 360 9.29 10.53 -27.01
CA LEU A 360 8.00 10.00 -27.48
C LEU A 360 8.11 8.54 -27.96
N ILE A 361 9.15 8.23 -28.72
CA ILE A 361 9.37 6.88 -29.26
C ILE A 361 9.76 5.89 -28.16
N ASP A 362 10.73 6.27 -27.32
CA ASP A 362 11.31 5.40 -26.30
C ASP A 362 10.35 5.11 -25.15
N SER A 363 9.43 6.03 -24.88
CA SER A 363 8.34 5.84 -23.92
C SER A 363 7.11 5.15 -24.51
N GLU A 364 7.16 4.78 -25.80
CA GLU A 364 6.08 4.15 -26.56
C GLU A 364 4.78 4.98 -26.61
N ALA A 365 4.90 6.31 -26.48
CA ALA A 365 3.84 7.29 -26.63
C ALA A 365 3.37 7.37 -28.10
N GLY A 366 2.58 6.38 -28.52
CA GLY A 366 2.19 6.19 -29.91
C GLY A 366 0.87 6.85 -30.33
N ASN A 367 -0.01 7.21 -29.39
CA ASN A 367 -1.29 7.83 -29.72
C ASN A 367 -1.08 9.21 -30.38
N ILE A 368 -0.07 9.94 -29.94
CA ILE A 368 0.31 11.24 -30.49
C ILE A 368 0.79 11.16 -31.94
N PHE A 369 1.31 10.00 -32.40
CA PHE A 369 1.80 9.86 -33.78
C PHE A 369 0.71 10.08 -34.83
N ASN A 370 -0.55 9.77 -34.51
CA ASN A 370 -1.70 10.08 -35.37
C ASN A 370 -1.77 11.56 -35.76
N PHE A 371 -1.24 12.46 -34.93
CA PHE A 371 -1.31 13.90 -35.11
C PHE A 371 -0.01 14.51 -35.64
N LEU A 372 1.11 13.79 -35.52
CA LEU A 372 2.43 14.24 -35.94
C LEU A 372 2.90 13.65 -37.27
N VAL A 373 2.27 12.57 -37.74
CA VAL A 373 2.67 11.88 -38.98
C VAL A 373 2.59 12.74 -40.24
N GLU A 374 1.78 13.79 -40.22
CA GLU A 374 1.68 14.78 -41.31
C GLU A 374 2.84 15.78 -41.31
N GLU A 375 3.62 15.86 -40.22
CA GLU A 375 4.76 16.74 -40.11
C GLU A 375 6.01 16.04 -40.68
N GLU A 376 6.54 16.55 -41.80
CA GLU A 376 7.74 15.98 -42.44
C GLU A 376 8.94 15.94 -41.48
N SER A 377 9.10 16.97 -40.65
CA SER A 377 10.17 17.03 -39.65
C SER A 377 10.03 15.93 -38.59
N PHE A 378 8.80 15.56 -38.19
CA PHE A 378 8.57 14.43 -37.29
C PHE A 378 9.06 13.13 -37.92
N MET A 379 8.68 12.89 -39.18
CA MET A 379 9.03 11.67 -39.90
C MET A 379 10.55 11.50 -40.04
N GLU A 380 11.28 12.57 -40.35
CA GLU A 380 12.74 12.52 -40.47
C GLU A 380 13.45 12.36 -39.11
N LEU A 381 12.98 13.05 -38.06
CA LEU A 381 13.52 12.88 -36.70
C LEU A 381 13.29 11.45 -36.18
N ALA A 382 12.07 10.92 -36.35
CA ALA A 382 11.72 9.58 -35.91
C ALA A 382 12.53 8.51 -36.65
N LYS A 383 12.67 8.66 -37.97
CA LYS A 383 13.51 7.80 -38.81
C LYS A 383 14.97 7.79 -38.33
N THR A 384 15.54 8.95 -38.06
CA THR A 384 16.92 9.08 -37.58
C THR A 384 17.09 8.35 -36.24
N HIS A 385 16.21 8.60 -35.28
CA HIS A 385 16.27 7.94 -33.97
C HIS A 385 16.13 6.41 -34.06
N ILE A 386 15.20 5.92 -34.88
CA ILE A 386 14.94 4.48 -35.03
C ILE A 386 16.13 3.74 -35.66
N ILE A 387 16.81 4.37 -36.63
CA ILE A 387 17.97 3.78 -37.32
C ILE A 387 19.22 3.83 -36.43
N ASP A 388 19.43 4.93 -35.71
CA ASP A 388 20.70 5.19 -35.05
C ASP A 388 20.75 4.84 -33.58
N LYS A 389 19.63 4.94 -32.84
CA LYS A 389 19.62 4.84 -31.38
C LYS A 389 18.65 3.79 -30.82
N ALA A 390 17.50 3.57 -31.44
CA ALA A 390 16.46 2.70 -30.88
C ALA A 390 16.88 1.22 -30.84
N ASP A 391 16.52 0.53 -29.76
CA ASP A 391 16.74 -0.92 -29.63
C ASP A 391 15.73 -1.76 -30.46
N SER A 392 15.93 -3.08 -30.51
CA SER A 392 15.06 -4.00 -31.26
C SER A 392 13.60 -3.99 -30.78
N ALA A 393 13.37 -3.87 -29.46
CA ALA A 393 12.02 -3.86 -28.89
C ALA A 393 11.29 -2.55 -29.24
N THR A 394 11.95 -1.42 -29.08
CA THR A 394 11.48 -0.08 -29.44
C THR A 394 11.20 0.02 -30.94
N ARG A 395 12.09 -0.47 -31.80
CA ARG A 395 11.86 -0.56 -33.26
C ARG A 395 10.59 -1.34 -33.58
N LYS A 396 10.41 -2.51 -32.96
CA LYS A 396 9.23 -3.36 -33.16
C LYS A 396 7.95 -2.65 -32.71
N ALA A 397 7.96 -2.00 -31.55
CA ALA A 397 6.82 -1.24 -31.04
C ALA A 397 6.48 -0.07 -31.98
N PHE A 398 7.48 0.72 -32.38
CA PHE A 398 7.33 1.83 -33.32
C PHE A 398 6.78 1.38 -34.67
N PHE A 399 7.33 0.33 -35.28
CA PHE A 399 6.81 -0.19 -36.55
C PHE A 399 5.37 -0.68 -36.43
N LYS A 400 5.01 -1.35 -35.33
CA LYS A 400 3.63 -1.75 -35.08
C LYS A 400 2.69 -0.54 -35.02
N GLN A 401 3.07 0.50 -34.28
CA GLN A 401 2.27 1.73 -34.15
C GLN A 401 2.14 2.45 -35.49
N MET A 402 3.26 2.72 -36.18
CA MET A 402 3.27 3.39 -37.49
C MET A 402 2.49 2.62 -38.55
N ASN A 403 2.58 1.29 -38.57
CA ASN A 403 1.79 0.45 -39.48
C ASN A 403 0.28 0.54 -39.21
N SER A 404 -0.11 0.64 -37.93
CA SER A 404 -1.53 0.76 -37.56
C SER A 404 -2.15 2.09 -37.99
N ILE A 405 -1.34 3.14 -38.14
CA ILE A 405 -1.78 4.47 -38.60
C ILE A 405 -1.54 4.69 -40.11
N GLY A 406 -1.26 3.62 -40.86
CA GLY A 406 -1.17 3.65 -42.32
C GLY A 406 0.23 3.86 -42.91
N GLN A 407 1.28 4.00 -42.09
CA GLN A 407 2.64 4.32 -42.54
C GLN A 407 3.48 3.09 -42.93
N LYS A 408 2.90 2.16 -43.68
CA LYS A 408 3.55 0.88 -44.03
C LYS A 408 4.77 1.03 -44.94
N GLU A 409 4.72 1.98 -45.87
CA GLU A 409 5.84 2.23 -46.79
C GLU A 409 7.02 2.84 -46.05
N PHE A 410 6.75 3.81 -45.17
CA PHE A 410 7.75 4.43 -44.32
C PHE A 410 8.46 3.40 -43.41
N THR A 411 7.70 2.55 -42.71
CA THR A 411 8.30 1.51 -41.85
C THR A 411 9.11 0.50 -42.65
N LYS A 412 8.65 0.10 -43.84
CA LYS A 412 9.39 -0.79 -44.73
C LYS A 412 10.76 -0.20 -45.12
N ASN A 413 10.78 1.07 -45.55
CA ASN A 413 12.00 1.77 -45.93
C ASN A 413 13.01 1.87 -44.78
N ILE A 414 12.53 2.03 -43.54
CA ILE A 414 13.41 2.06 -42.36
C ILE A 414 13.89 0.64 -42.01
N ALA A 415 13.01 -0.36 -42.04
CA ALA A 415 13.35 -1.74 -41.72
C ALA A 415 14.46 -2.30 -42.61
N GLU A 416 14.45 -1.97 -43.91
CA GLU A 416 15.52 -2.31 -44.85
C GLU A 416 16.87 -1.75 -44.38
N LYS A 417 16.92 -0.49 -43.95
CA LYS A 417 18.14 0.17 -43.44
C LYS A 417 18.62 -0.35 -42.08
N VAL A 418 17.70 -0.81 -41.24
CA VAL A 418 18.03 -1.38 -39.92
C VAL A 418 18.63 -2.78 -40.06
N SER A 419 18.18 -3.56 -41.05
CA SER A 419 18.64 -4.95 -41.26
C SER A 419 20.13 -5.08 -41.61
N GLU A 420 20.81 -3.98 -41.93
CA GLU A 420 22.25 -3.93 -42.23
C GLU A 420 23.14 -3.70 -40.99
N LYS A 421 22.56 -3.38 -39.82
CA LYS A 421 23.29 -3.30 -38.54
C LYS A 421 23.03 -4.60 -37.77
N GLU A 422 23.92 -5.59 -37.91
CA GLU A 422 23.89 -6.84 -37.13
C GLU A 422 23.79 -6.57 -35.63
N ASP A 423 22.95 -7.35 -34.94
CA ASP A 423 22.83 -7.35 -33.48
C ASP A 423 24.17 -7.81 -32.89
N PRO A 424 24.84 -7.01 -32.03
CA PRO A 424 26.13 -7.40 -31.47
C PRO A 424 26.02 -8.77 -30.78
N GLN A 425 27.01 -9.65 -30.96
CA GLN A 425 27.09 -10.90 -30.20
C GLN A 425 26.90 -10.61 -28.70
N VAL A 426 25.86 -11.22 -28.11
CA VAL A 426 25.43 -11.03 -26.72
C VAL A 426 26.59 -11.34 -25.77
N LYS A 427 27.11 -10.32 -25.07
CA LYS A 427 28.29 -10.44 -24.20
C LYS A 427 27.98 -10.83 -22.76
N ALA A 428 26.84 -10.41 -22.20
CA ALA A 428 26.45 -10.71 -20.81
C ALA A 428 24.93 -10.49 -20.60
N GLN A 429 24.35 -11.23 -19.67
CA GLN A 429 22.94 -11.17 -19.29
C GLN A 429 22.75 -10.37 -18.00
N ILE A 430 21.98 -9.28 -18.10
CA ILE A 430 21.79 -8.32 -17.02
C ILE A 430 20.34 -8.37 -16.58
N PHE A 431 20.08 -8.58 -15.28
CA PHE A 431 18.73 -8.53 -14.75
C PHE A 431 18.47 -7.14 -14.19
N VAL A 432 17.34 -6.54 -14.53
CA VAL A 432 16.96 -5.19 -14.11
C VAL A 432 15.62 -5.26 -13.40
N ILE A 433 15.55 -4.72 -12.18
CA ILE A 433 14.36 -4.75 -11.33
C ILE A 433 14.06 -3.32 -10.90
N ASP A 434 12.89 -2.82 -11.28
CA ASP A 434 12.38 -1.48 -10.97
C ASP A 434 10.85 -1.54 -11.18
N ASP A 435 10.06 -1.02 -10.24
CA ASP A 435 8.59 -1.04 -10.30
C ASP A 435 8.04 -0.05 -11.35
N SER A 436 8.86 0.92 -11.79
CA SER A 436 8.57 1.79 -12.90
C SER A 436 8.91 1.12 -14.24
N LYS A 437 7.86 0.70 -14.97
CA LYS A 437 7.97 0.20 -16.35
C LYS A 437 8.72 1.14 -17.29
N MET A 438 8.63 2.45 -17.05
CA MET A 438 9.37 3.44 -17.81
C MET A 438 10.87 3.36 -17.53
N MET A 439 11.26 3.24 -16.26
CA MET A 439 12.67 3.08 -15.88
C MET A 439 13.23 1.77 -16.41
N LEU A 440 12.48 0.66 -16.32
CA LEU A 440 12.86 -0.61 -16.96
C LEU A 440 13.14 -0.43 -18.45
N LYS A 441 12.30 0.32 -19.16
CA LYS A 441 12.48 0.62 -20.58
C LYS A 441 13.73 1.47 -20.84
N LEU A 442 13.96 2.50 -20.02
CA LEU A 442 15.16 3.33 -20.07
C LEU A 442 16.43 2.48 -19.88
N TYR A 443 16.47 1.63 -18.86
CA TYR A 443 17.59 0.73 -18.60
C TYR A 443 17.78 -0.28 -19.72
N GLN A 444 16.69 -0.84 -20.25
CA GLN A 444 16.73 -1.76 -21.39
C GLN A 444 17.37 -1.10 -22.62
N ASN A 445 16.95 0.12 -22.97
CA ASN A 445 17.50 0.87 -24.09
C ASN A 445 19.02 1.10 -23.89
N LYS A 446 19.43 1.58 -22.71
CA LYS A 446 20.85 1.87 -22.39
C LYS A 446 21.71 0.61 -22.41
N LEU A 447 21.26 -0.49 -21.81
CA LEU A 447 21.99 -1.75 -21.78
C LEU A 447 22.12 -2.37 -23.18
N THR A 448 21.06 -2.31 -23.99
CA THR A 448 21.10 -2.82 -25.37
C THR A 448 22.05 -1.99 -26.24
N ALA A 449 22.11 -0.67 -26.06
CA ALA A 449 23.09 0.19 -26.73
C ALA A 449 24.55 -0.16 -26.35
N LEU A 450 24.77 -0.74 -25.18
CA LEU A 450 26.07 -1.26 -24.73
C LEU A 450 26.37 -2.69 -25.25
N GLY A 451 25.47 -3.31 -26.01
CA GLY A 451 25.60 -4.69 -26.51
C GLY A 451 25.35 -5.76 -25.45
N LEU A 452 24.60 -5.42 -24.39
CA LEU A 452 24.23 -6.31 -23.30
C LEU A 452 22.81 -6.83 -23.48
N LYS A 453 22.48 -7.96 -22.85
CA LYS A 453 21.13 -8.55 -22.90
C LYS A 453 20.38 -8.27 -21.59
N PRO A 454 19.53 -7.24 -21.54
CA PRO A 454 18.67 -6.99 -20.39
C PRO A 454 17.52 -8.01 -20.30
N ILE A 455 17.21 -8.45 -19.08
CA ILE A 455 15.93 -9.07 -18.69
C ILE A 455 15.34 -8.21 -17.58
N THR A 456 14.13 -7.71 -17.80
CA THR A 456 13.47 -6.76 -16.91
C THR A 456 12.38 -7.44 -16.07
N PHE A 457 12.20 -6.97 -14.84
CA PHE A 457 11.15 -7.39 -13.92
C PHE A 457 10.53 -6.14 -13.28
N ASP A 458 9.21 -5.96 -13.39
CA ASP A 458 8.46 -4.88 -12.72
C ASP A 458 8.04 -5.26 -11.29
N ARG A 459 8.39 -6.47 -10.86
CA ARG A 459 8.08 -7.00 -9.54
C ARG A 459 9.27 -7.77 -8.98
N PRO A 460 9.80 -7.41 -7.80
CA PRO A 460 10.95 -8.08 -7.21
C PRO A 460 10.67 -9.56 -6.87
N GLU A 461 9.43 -9.92 -6.53
CA GLU A 461 9.06 -11.30 -6.18
C GLU A 461 9.24 -12.26 -7.37
N ASP A 462 8.97 -11.78 -8.59
CA ASP A 462 9.12 -12.55 -9.82
C ASP A 462 10.60 -12.68 -10.24
N ALA A 463 11.43 -11.71 -9.84
CA ALA A 463 12.86 -11.70 -10.15
C ALA A 463 13.67 -12.69 -9.30
N ILE A 464 13.34 -12.84 -8.01
CA ILE A 464 14.08 -13.70 -7.06
C ILE A 464 14.29 -15.13 -7.57
N PRO A 465 13.24 -15.90 -7.94
CA PRO A 465 13.43 -17.29 -8.38
C PRO A 465 14.27 -17.38 -9.66
N GLU A 466 14.10 -16.41 -10.57
CA GLU A 466 14.82 -16.33 -11.83
C GLU A 466 16.31 -16.01 -11.62
N ILE A 467 16.65 -15.09 -10.72
CA ILE A 467 18.05 -14.79 -10.33
C ILE A 467 18.69 -16.02 -9.69
N ILE A 468 17.96 -16.67 -8.78
CA ILE A 468 18.42 -17.88 -8.08
C ILE A 468 18.73 -19.01 -9.05
N GLN A 469 17.94 -19.15 -10.12
CA GLN A 469 18.06 -20.22 -11.10
C GLN A 469 19.07 -19.92 -12.21
N LYS A 470 19.00 -18.72 -12.81
CA LYS A 470 19.74 -18.38 -14.04
C LYS A 470 21.11 -17.76 -13.80
N LYS A 471 21.40 -17.28 -12.57
CA LYS A 471 22.67 -16.65 -12.18
C LYS A 471 23.15 -15.60 -13.20
N PRO A 472 22.48 -14.43 -13.30
CA PRO A 472 22.88 -13.36 -14.22
C PRO A 472 24.26 -12.79 -13.88
N ASP A 473 24.90 -12.16 -14.88
CA ASP A 473 26.23 -11.55 -14.75
C ASP A 473 26.20 -10.27 -13.90
N LEU A 474 25.04 -9.60 -13.84
CA LEU A 474 24.82 -8.40 -13.03
C LEU A 474 23.32 -8.27 -12.73
N VAL A 475 23.00 -7.84 -11.52
CA VAL A 475 21.67 -7.38 -11.14
C VAL A 475 21.69 -5.87 -10.95
N ILE A 476 20.76 -5.18 -11.59
CA ILE A 476 20.45 -3.76 -11.37
C ILE A 476 19.12 -3.70 -10.64
N THR A 477 19.04 -2.99 -9.53
CA THR A 477 17.79 -2.85 -8.76
C THR A 477 17.56 -1.42 -8.32
N ASP A 478 16.30 -0.98 -8.33
CA ASP A 478 15.88 0.18 -7.54
C ASP A 478 15.93 -0.14 -6.03
N LEU A 479 16.02 0.89 -5.19
CA LEU A 479 15.97 0.74 -3.74
C LEU A 479 14.54 0.63 -3.21
N ASN A 480 13.66 1.52 -3.66
CA ASN A 480 12.31 1.71 -3.15
C ASN A 480 11.30 1.08 -4.11
N MET A 481 11.01 -0.19 -3.86
CA MET A 481 9.98 -0.93 -4.59
C MET A 481 8.91 -1.41 -3.61
N PRO A 482 7.64 -1.50 -4.01
CA PRO A 482 6.58 -2.06 -3.19
C PRO A 482 6.89 -3.49 -2.73
N ASN A 483 6.44 -3.85 -1.54
CA ASN A 483 6.56 -5.17 -0.88
C ASN A 483 8.00 -5.60 -0.54
N ILE A 484 8.93 -5.58 -1.49
CA ILE A 484 10.34 -5.98 -1.30
C ILE A 484 11.23 -4.84 -1.80
N SER A 485 11.94 -4.20 -0.87
CA SER A 485 12.95 -3.19 -1.18
C SER A 485 14.17 -3.80 -1.89
N GLY A 486 14.95 -2.97 -2.57
CA GLY A 486 16.23 -3.39 -3.18
C GLY A 486 17.23 -3.96 -2.16
N LEU A 487 17.16 -3.51 -0.90
CA LEU A 487 17.96 -4.07 0.20
C LEU A 487 17.51 -5.49 0.58
N GLU A 488 16.21 -5.73 0.67
CA GLU A 488 15.66 -7.05 0.96
C GLU A 488 15.90 -8.02 -0.20
N LEU A 489 15.69 -7.58 -1.44
CA LEU A 489 16.06 -8.33 -2.64
C LEU A 489 17.55 -8.73 -2.59
N THR A 490 18.42 -7.79 -2.23
CA THR A 490 19.85 -8.06 -2.07
C THR A 490 20.09 -9.13 -1.01
N ARG A 491 19.44 -9.06 0.15
CA ARG A 491 19.57 -10.08 1.22
C ARG A 491 19.13 -11.47 0.73
N GLU A 492 18.03 -11.57 0.00
CA GLU A 492 17.56 -12.84 -0.58
C GLU A 492 18.57 -13.44 -1.56
N ILE A 493 19.14 -12.62 -2.45
CA ILE A 493 20.20 -13.07 -3.37
C ILE A 493 21.42 -13.55 -2.58
N ARG A 494 21.80 -12.83 -1.51
CA ARG A 494 22.99 -13.12 -0.68
C ARG A 494 22.86 -14.38 0.18
N LYS A 495 21.65 -14.94 0.36
CA LYS A 495 21.47 -16.28 0.96
C LYS A 495 22.11 -17.39 0.13
N LYS A 496 22.25 -17.20 -1.20
CA LYS A 496 22.79 -18.21 -2.13
C LYS A 496 24.07 -17.78 -2.84
N TYR A 497 24.20 -16.50 -3.21
CA TYR A 497 25.28 -16.00 -4.05
C TYR A 497 26.06 -14.86 -3.38
N THR A 498 27.38 -14.95 -3.39
CA THR A 498 28.25 -13.89 -2.85
C THR A 498 28.28 -12.65 -3.73
N ARG A 499 28.91 -11.56 -3.24
CA ARG A 499 29.16 -10.33 -4.02
C ARG A 499 29.97 -10.57 -5.30
N GLN A 500 30.79 -11.62 -5.32
CA GLN A 500 31.59 -12.00 -6.50
C GLN A 500 30.80 -12.89 -7.46
N ASP A 501 29.87 -13.70 -6.94
CA ASP A 501 29.03 -14.57 -7.76
C ASP A 501 28.02 -13.80 -8.61
N ILE A 502 27.37 -12.80 -8.00
CA ILE A 502 26.41 -11.91 -8.65
C ILE A 502 26.64 -10.50 -8.10
N PRO A 503 27.30 -9.62 -8.88
CA PRO A 503 27.39 -8.21 -8.51
C PRO A 503 26.00 -7.57 -8.56
N ILE A 504 25.75 -6.63 -7.64
CA ILE A 504 24.51 -5.86 -7.57
C ILE A 504 24.84 -4.37 -7.68
N LEU A 505 24.29 -3.72 -8.69
CA LEU A 505 24.26 -2.26 -8.85
C LEU A 505 22.89 -1.76 -8.39
N MET A 506 22.87 -0.99 -7.32
CA MET A 506 21.64 -0.33 -6.89
C MET A 506 21.56 1.05 -7.52
N ILE A 507 20.41 1.43 -8.04
CA ILE A 507 20.16 2.77 -8.58
C ILE A 507 19.05 3.41 -7.75
N THR A 508 19.26 4.58 -7.18
CA THR A 508 18.30 5.17 -6.21
C THR A 508 18.19 6.68 -6.35
N THR A 509 17.06 7.25 -5.96
CA THR A 509 16.85 8.70 -5.78
C THR A 509 17.18 9.17 -4.36
N GLN A 510 17.37 8.25 -3.39
CA GLN A 510 17.56 8.61 -1.98
C GLN A 510 18.96 9.13 -1.70
N SER A 511 19.01 10.32 -1.09
CA SER A 511 20.23 11.02 -0.70
C SER A 511 20.91 10.43 0.54
N ASP A 512 20.18 9.69 1.39
CA ASP A 512 20.70 9.08 2.63
C ASP A 512 21.88 8.10 2.41
N PHE A 513 22.08 7.63 1.18
CA PHE A 513 23.20 6.75 0.80
C PHE A 513 24.39 7.49 0.18
N VAL A 514 24.30 8.82 0.06
CA VAL A 514 25.26 9.68 -0.63
C VAL A 514 25.61 10.86 0.28
N GLU A 515 26.80 10.85 0.90
CA GLU A 515 27.30 12.07 1.53
C GLU A 515 27.66 13.09 0.42
N GLU A 516 26.85 14.13 0.25
CA GLU A 516 27.15 15.27 -0.62
C GLU A 516 28.31 16.10 -0.03
N LYS A 517 29.54 15.81 -0.45
CA LYS A 517 30.60 16.82 -0.56
C LYS A 517 31.46 16.58 -1.79
N ASP A 518 31.36 17.52 -2.72
CA ASP A 518 32.29 17.87 -3.79
C ASP A 518 33.09 16.73 -4.45
N ALA A 519 32.67 16.41 -5.68
CA ALA A 519 33.45 15.83 -6.78
C ALA A 519 34.11 14.44 -6.61
N ASP A 520 34.03 13.79 -5.45
CA ASP A 520 34.35 12.36 -5.30
C ASP A 520 33.30 11.70 -4.39
N ILE A 521 32.32 11.04 -5.02
CA ILE A 521 31.23 10.30 -4.36
C ILE A 521 31.85 9.22 -3.46
N LYS A 522 31.98 9.48 -2.16
CA LYS A 522 32.36 8.48 -1.16
C LYS A 522 31.10 7.94 -0.49
N ILE A 523 30.59 6.86 -1.05
CA ILE A 523 29.64 6.01 -0.33
C ILE A 523 30.39 5.37 0.83
N ASP A 524 29.80 5.32 2.03
CA ASP A 524 30.40 4.57 3.13
C ASP A 524 30.48 3.07 2.76
N ASP A 525 31.71 2.61 2.46
CA ASP A 525 32.03 1.22 2.14
C ASP A 525 31.53 0.25 3.22
N SER A 526 31.35 0.72 4.46
CA SER A 526 30.81 -0.06 5.57
C SER A 526 29.32 -0.44 5.35
N VAL A 527 28.52 0.45 4.77
CA VAL A 527 27.09 0.22 4.48
C VAL A 527 26.92 -0.69 3.28
N LEU A 528 27.70 -0.49 2.22
CA LEU A 528 27.70 -1.36 1.03
C LEU A 528 28.12 -2.79 1.38
N THR A 529 29.14 -2.94 2.21
CA THR A 529 29.68 -4.26 2.58
C THR A 529 28.71 -5.01 3.49
N LYS A 530 28.05 -4.33 4.44
CA LYS A 530 27.02 -4.94 5.31
C LYS A 530 25.75 -5.30 4.54
N SER A 531 25.32 -4.47 3.60
CA SER A 531 24.12 -4.73 2.78
C SER A 531 24.36 -5.79 1.71
N GLY A 532 25.61 -6.01 1.30
CA GLY A 532 25.96 -6.94 0.21
C GLY A 532 25.81 -6.32 -1.18
N ILE A 533 25.59 -5.01 -1.28
CA ILE A 533 25.53 -4.26 -2.55
C ILE A 533 26.96 -4.04 -3.06
N ASN A 534 27.17 -4.06 -4.37
CA ASN A 534 28.50 -3.84 -4.93
C ASN A 534 28.75 -2.36 -5.24
N LYS A 535 27.76 -1.64 -5.75
CA LYS A 535 27.84 -0.20 -6.05
C LYS A 535 26.47 0.44 -6.04
N ILE A 536 26.42 1.74 -5.73
CA ILE A 536 25.22 2.58 -5.88
C ILE A 536 25.48 3.60 -6.99
N LEU A 537 24.47 3.87 -7.81
CA LEU A 537 24.41 4.99 -8.76
C LEU A 537 23.19 5.85 -8.41
N HIS A 538 23.38 7.16 -8.28
CA HIS A 538 22.31 8.07 -7.90
C HIS A 538 21.53 8.57 -9.13
N LYS A 539 20.21 8.80 -8.98
CA LYS A 539 19.35 9.41 -10.01
C LYS A 539 19.25 10.93 -9.78
N PRO A 540 19.33 11.79 -10.82
CA PRO A 540 19.59 11.46 -12.22
C PRO A 540 21.06 11.11 -12.48
N PHE A 541 21.32 10.34 -13.54
CA PHE A 541 22.66 10.00 -14.02
C PHE A 541 22.78 10.23 -15.52
N THR A 542 24.01 10.48 -15.97
CA THR A 542 24.37 10.59 -17.39
C THR A 542 24.64 9.22 -18.02
N ASP A 543 24.63 9.16 -19.35
CA ASP A 543 25.01 7.94 -20.09
C ASP A 543 26.43 7.49 -19.77
N GLU A 544 27.35 8.43 -19.60
CA GLU A 544 28.74 8.17 -19.25
C GLU A 544 28.87 7.55 -17.85
N GLU A 545 28.13 8.08 -16.87
CA GLU A 545 28.12 7.55 -15.50
C GLU A 545 27.51 6.15 -15.45
N PHE A 546 26.40 5.93 -16.14
CA PHE A 546 25.77 4.62 -16.27
C PHE A 546 26.73 3.62 -16.92
N GLN A 547 27.31 3.96 -18.07
CA GLN A 547 28.26 3.11 -18.77
C GLN A 547 29.50 2.79 -17.91
N LYS A 548 30.05 3.78 -17.20
CA LYS A 548 31.17 3.60 -16.26
C LYS A 548 30.80 2.68 -15.10
N ALA A 549 29.58 2.78 -14.57
CA ALA A 549 29.08 1.89 -13.53
C ALA A 549 28.98 0.44 -14.02
N ILE A 550 28.36 0.21 -15.19
CA ILE A 550 28.21 -1.13 -15.78
C ILE A 550 29.57 -1.74 -16.12
N ASN A 551 30.45 -0.99 -16.78
CA ASN A 551 31.78 -1.47 -17.16
C ASN A 551 32.66 -1.81 -15.96
N SER A 552 32.35 -1.31 -14.75
CA SER A 552 33.10 -1.69 -13.55
C SER A 552 32.87 -3.14 -13.11
N PHE A 553 31.79 -3.78 -13.58
CA PHE A 553 31.46 -5.18 -13.28
C PHE A 553 31.76 -6.14 -14.42
N LEU A 554 31.70 -5.66 -15.66
CA LEU A 554 31.73 -6.50 -16.87
C LEU A 554 33.07 -6.40 -17.64
N LYS A 555 34.13 -5.86 -17.03
CA LYS A 555 35.46 -5.86 -17.67
C LYS A 555 35.89 -7.31 -17.98
N PRO A 556 36.51 -7.54 -19.15
CA PRO A 556 36.86 -8.87 -19.67
C PRO A 556 37.85 -9.64 -18.78
#